data_AF-A0A6J8EYF4-F1
#
_entry.id   AF-A0A6J8EYF4-F1
#
_cell.length_a   1.000
_cell.length_b   1.000
_cell.length_c   1.000
_cell.angle_alpha   90.00
_cell.angle_beta   90.00
_cell.angle_gamma   90.00
#
_symmetry.space_group_name_H-M   'P 1'
#
loop_
_entity.id
_entity.type
_entity.pdbx_description
1 polymer ?
#
loop_
_entity_poly.entity_id
_entity_poly.type
_entity_poly.pdbx_seq_one_letter_code
_entity_poly.pdbx_strand_id
1 'polypeptide(L)'
;MLMCDKCKEKIHMKFKFAKDHEVISIQQVRLHYEEIDFSNLSCRNHTRQSCVMFCKSCDCLVCPLCISETHNGHGLVPTREGYEINIDKLKTNKKNISTNIEELKKRKAELKYVDKAEQFKFKNTMKKIEFQRNVLKKDVDKHIDKLKSEIMKRWRALHQSIKKEESEVTLLIGSMESKNSKVDEIIQSEIAERVFVDGFGLDNVMDETVMSSCTMFDSIPTFLPGKITAFNLGSLQNVSTKGEIKSIKQFDTKISDVCVMTACSEDVLWISDLYILQKVKIEGRNLKIVNQKDIEIHDMACTQSKDLLLVAKESSVVKQINNQTGEMTDSKYEVEDLELSAIHVNPDGKVTVGAFSGELSFPAVGRRVMIVMDRSGKHETTYEYDRKGNPIFTWIINITRTKNGNIYVVDMLSKDGEGRLVILSEDGDVLNTFSGLSEINIKEMSDSESKSDSDSESESDLESESDSDSFKPVCVTTTPSDNILFYQTVTMAFYFF
;
A
#
# COMPACT_ATOMS: atom_id res chain seq x y z
N MET A 1 6.04 64.97 15.40
CA MET A 1 5.63 64.99 13.97
C MET A 1 6.91 65.09 13.14
N LEU A 2 7.24 64.08 12.34
CA LEU A 2 8.46 64.08 11.51
C LEU A 2 8.16 64.80 10.18
N MET A 3 8.93 65.84 9.83
CA MET A 3 8.78 66.59 8.57
C MET A 3 9.84 66.18 7.55
N CYS A 4 9.43 65.99 6.29
CA CYS A 4 10.36 65.79 5.17
C CYS A 4 10.84 67.13 4.59
N ASP A 5 11.94 67.11 3.83
CA ASP A 5 12.58 68.31 3.28
C ASP A 5 11.62 69.17 2.43
N LYS A 6 10.70 68.51 1.70
CA LYS A 6 9.66 69.21 0.93
C LYS A 6 8.72 70.03 1.82
N CYS A 7 8.33 69.52 2.99
CA CYS A 7 7.44 70.26 3.91
C CYS A 7 8.18 71.42 4.60
N LYS A 8 9.46 71.23 4.94
CA LYS A 8 10.34 72.26 5.51
C LYS A 8 10.48 73.45 4.56
N GLU A 9 10.82 73.19 3.29
CA GLU A 9 11.13 74.24 2.32
C GLU A 9 9.90 74.90 1.69
N LYS A 10 8.80 74.17 1.51
CA LYS A 10 7.64 74.69 0.76
C LYS A 10 6.55 75.29 1.64
N ILE A 11 6.41 74.85 2.89
CA ILE A 11 5.29 75.22 3.75
C ILE A 11 5.78 76.02 4.95
N HIS A 12 6.72 75.48 5.74
CA HIS A 12 7.11 76.09 7.01
C HIS A 12 8.06 77.28 6.89
N MET A 13 8.96 77.31 5.90
CA MET A 13 9.86 78.45 5.65
C MET A 13 9.20 79.58 4.85
N LYS A 14 8.13 79.30 4.10
CA LYS A 14 7.53 80.26 3.13
C LYS A 14 6.28 80.97 3.63
N PHE A 15 5.47 80.35 4.50
CA PHE A 15 4.21 80.94 4.94
C PHE A 15 4.36 81.76 6.23
N LYS A 16 3.79 82.97 6.24
CA LYS A 16 3.90 83.93 7.36
C LYS A 16 3.41 83.38 8.71
N PHE A 17 2.43 82.46 8.72
CA PHE A 17 1.87 81.90 9.95
C PHE A 17 2.79 80.87 10.63
N ALA A 18 3.83 80.39 9.95
CA ALA A 18 4.77 79.41 10.49
C ALA A 18 6.11 80.04 10.93
N LYS A 19 6.24 81.37 10.87
CA LYS A 19 7.48 82.08 11.21
C LYS A 19 7.85 81.99 12.69
N ASP A 20 6.86 81.79 13.56
CA ASP A 20 7.07 81.68 15.01
C ASP A 20 7.23 80.22 15.46
N HIS A 21 7.24 79.26 14.54
CA HIS A 21 7.50 77.86 14.84
C HIS A 21 9.00 77.57 14.67
N GLU A 22 9.69 77.29 15.77
CA GLU A 22 11.08 76.84 15.71
C GLU A 22 11.13 75.40 15.17
N VAL A 23 11.79 75.22 14.02
CA VAL A 23 12.02 73.90 13.43
C VAL A 23 13.34 73.34 13.95
N ILE A 24 13.25 72.54 15.00
CA ILE A 24 14.40 71.83 15.57
C ILE A 24 14.63 70.48 14.87
N SER A 25 15.90 70.10 14.70
CA SER A 25 16.29 68.79 14.18
C SER A 25 16.06 67.69 15.22
N ILE A 26 15.90 66.43 14.76
CA ILE A 26 15.82 65.26 15.65
C ILE A 26 17.04 65.15 16.58
N GLN A 27 18.22 65.59 16.12
CA GLN A 27 19.42 65.66 16.95
C GLN A 27 19.31 66.71 18.05
N GLN A 28 18.74 67.89 17.77
CA GLN A 28 18.45 68.91 18.80
C GLN A 28 17.35 68.47 19.77
N VAL A 29 16.33 67.75 19.30
CA VAL A 29 15.34 67.10 20.17
C VAL A 29 16.01 66.08 21.08
N ARG A 30 16.91 65.24 20.54
CA ARG A 30 17.66 64.25 21.34
C ARG A 30 18.53 64.89 22.41
N LEU A 31 19.21 65.99 22.09
CA LEU A 31 20.02 66.75 23.06
C LEU A 31 19.18 67.43 24.14
N HIS A 32 17.94 67.84 23.84
CA HIS A 32 16.99 68.35 24.83
C HIS A 32 16.32 67.25 25.68
N TYR A 33 16.37 65.99 25.25
CA TYR A 33 15.72 64.86 25.91
C TYR A 33 16.63 64.10 26.89
N GLU A 34 17.90 64.50 27.06
CA GLU A 34 18.80 63.88 28.04
C GLU A 34 18.37 64.15 29.50
N GLU A 35 17.42 65.08 29.70
CA GLU A 35 16.70 65.27 30.96
C GLU A 35 15.19 65.12 30.72
N ILE A 36 14.67 63.90 30.75
CA ILE A 36 13.22 63.68 30.84
C ILE A 36 12.76 64.28 32.17
N ASP A 37 12.11 65.44 32.09
CA ASP A 37 11.53 66.08 33.26
C ASP A 37 10.24 65.36 33.69
N PHE A 38 10.42 64.40 34.61
CA PHE A 38 9.32 63.65 35.20
C PHE A 38 8.44 64.50 36.13
N SER A 39 8.82 65.75 36.45
CA SER A 39 8.08 66.60 37.39
C SER A 39 6.73 67.10 36.85
N ASN A 40 6.53 67.05 35.52
CA ASN A 40 5.32 67.52 34.83
C ASN A 40 4.30 66.42 34.49
N LEU A 41 4.48 65.19 34.98
CA LEU A 41 3.55 64.09 34.74
C LEU A 41 2.34 64.19 35.67
N SER A 42 1.18 64.62 35.16
CA SER A 42 -0.03 64.77 35.97
C SER A 42 -0.80 63.46 36.14
N CYS A 43 -1.41 63.29 37.31
CA CYS A 43 -2.27 62.15 37.60
C CYS A 43 -3.62 62.27 36.88
N ARG A 44 -4.07 61.16 36.28
CA ARG A 44 -5.38 61.08 35.60
C ARG A 44 -6.55 61.23 36.57
N ASN A 45 -6.42 60.72 37.79
CA ASN A 45 -7.49 60.71 38.78
C ASN A 45 -7.43 61.93 39.72
N HIS A 46 -6.25 62.52 39.89
CA HIS A 46 -6.04 63.70 40.74
C HIS A 46 -5.34 64.79 39.93
N THR A 47 -6.11 65.57 39.16
CA THR A 47 -5.64 66.50 38.12
C THR A 47 -4.65 67.59 38.57
N ARG A 48 -4.53 67.84 39.88
CA ARG A 48 -3.58 68.79 40.49
C ARG A 48 -2.35 68.14 41.13
N GLN A 49 -2.21 66.82 41.00
CA GLN A 49 -1.11 66.06 41.58
C GLN A 49 -0.18 65.53 40.50
N SER A 50 1.13 65.63 40.73
CA SER A 50 2.14 65.00 39.89
C SER A 50 2.36 63.55 40.30
N CYS A 51 2.61 62.69 39.31
CA CYS A 51 2.97 61.30 39.49
C CYS A 51 4.47 61.18 39.76
N VAL A 52 4.80 60.92 41.02
CA VAL A 52 6.19 60.84 41.51
C VAL A 52 6.69 59.40 41.65
N MET A 53 5.79 58.41 41.61
CA MET A 53 6.12 56.99 41.71
C MET A 53 5.53 56.18 40.55
N PHE A 54 6.10 55.00 40.32
CA PHE A 54 5.63 53.96 39.43
C PHE A 54 5.23 52.72 40.25
N CYS A 55 4.03 52.20 40.02
CA CYS A 55 3.52 51.00 40.66
C CYS A 55 3.85 49.76 39.82
N LYS A 56 4.82 48.94 40.28
CA LYS A 56 5.25 47.70 39.61
C LYS A 56 4.11 46.71 39.43
N SER A 57 3.21 46.61 40.41
CA SER A 57 2.08 45.68 40.38
C SER A 57 1.00 46.05 39.37
N CYS A 58 0.87 47.34 39.05
CA CYS A 58 -0.18 47.85 38.15
C CYS A 58 0.38 48.38 36.83
N ASP A 59 1.70 48.36 36.66
CA ASP A 59 2.44 48.86 35.50
C ASP A 59 2.06 50.31 35.13
N CYS A 60 1.85 51.17 36.13
CA CYS A 60 1.35 52.54 35.91
C CYS A 60 2.02 53.59 36.82
N LEU A 61 2.00 54.85 36.37
CA LEU A 61 2.44 56.01 37.15
C LEU A 61 1.37 56.44 38.15
N VAL A 62 1.77 56.74 39.38
CA VAL A 62 0.87 57.06 40.49
C VAL A 62 1.32 58.31 41.25
N CYS A 63 0.35 59.11 41.69
CA CYS A 63 0.58 60.25 42.56
C CYS A 63 0.43 59.86 44.06
N PRO A 64 0.80 60.74 45.01
CA PRO A 64 0.71 60.43 46.44
C PRO A 64 -0.69 60.04 46.91
N LEU A 65 -1.75 60.64 46.34
CA LEU A 65 -3.14 60.30 46.69
C LEU A 65 -3.53 58.90 46.20
N CYS A 66 -3.17 58.54 44.97
CA CYS A 66 -3.37 57.18 44.45
C CYS A 66 -2.66 56.12 45.29
N ILE A 67 -1.48 56.44 45.84
CA ILE A 67 -0.74 55.51 46.72
C ILE A 67 -1.56 55.20 47.98
N SER A 68 -2.13 56.22 48.63
CA SER A 68 -2.94 56.01 49.84
C SER A 68 -4.31 55.40 49.56
N GLU A 69 -4.91 55.69 48.41
CA GLU A 69 -6.29 55.28 48.10
C GLU A 69 -6.37 53.89 47.46
N THR A 70 -5.60 53.65 46.39
CA THR A 70 -5.81 52.50 45.49
C THR A 70 -4.58 51.64 45.24
N HIS A 71 -3.38 52.11 45.60
CA HIS A 71 -2.12 51.36 45.42
C HIS A 71 -1.42 51.06 46.76
N ASN A 72 -2.17 51.09 47.86
CA ASN A 72 -1.63 50.80 49.19
C ASN A 72 -1.13 49.34 49.25
N GLY A 73 0.11 49.14 49.71
CA GLY A 73 0.75 47.83 49.76
C GLY A 73 1.29 47.29 48.43
N HIS A 74 1.18 48.03 47.32
CA HIS A 74 1.81 47.64 46.05
C HIS A 74 3.32 47.96 46.04
N GLY A 75 4.06 47.28 45.16
CA GLY A 75 5.49 47.56 44.95
C GLY A 75 5.67 48.88 44.21
N LEU A 76 6.03 49.95 44.93
CA LEU A 76 6.24 51.29 44.38
C LEU A 76 7.73 51.59 44.22
N VAL A 77 8.09 52.20 43.10
CA VAL A 77 9.45 52.71 42.86
C VAL A 77 9.44 54.12 42.29
N PRO A 78 10.55 54.87 42.37
CA PRO A 78 10.62 56.19 41.76
C PRO A 78 10.29 56.13 40.26
N THR A 79 9.61 57.16 39.74
CA THR A 79 9.19 57.25 38.33
C THR A 79 10.34 56.97 37.35
N ARG A 80 11.56 57.43 37.66
CA ARG A 80 12.76 57.19 36.83
C ARG A 80 13.15 55.70 36.77
N GLU A 81 13.10 54.99 37.89
CA GLU A 81 13.35 53.53 37.92
C GLU A 81 12.26 52.79 37.15
N GLY A 82 11.00 53.21 37.30
CA GLY A 82 9.87 52.66 36.52
C GLY A 82 10.03 52.85 35.01
N TYR A 83 10.55 54.00 34.58
CA TYR A 83 10.90 54.26 33.18
C TYR A 83 11.95 53.29 32.66
N GLU A 84 13.05 53.10 33.40
CA GLU A 84 14.13 52.18 33.02
C GLU A 84 13.63 50.73 32.91
N ILE A 85 12.84 50.28 33.88
CA ILE A 85 12.19 48.95 33.87
C ILE A 85 11.34 48.77 32.61
N ASN A 86 10.52 49.75 32.25
CA ASN A 86 9.64 49.65 31.08
C ASN A 86 10.42 49.70 29.77
N ILE A 87 11.48 50.51 29.69
CA ILE A 87 12.38 50.51 28.54
C ILE A 87 13.02 49.14 28.35
N ASP A 88 13.46 48.49 29.43
CA ASP A 88 14.09 47.17 29.33
C ASP A 88 13.08 46.06 29.00
N LYS A 89 11.84 46.14 29.52
CA LYS A 89 10.72 45.29 29.07
C LYS A 89 10.48 45.46 27.56
N LEU A 90 10.41 46.70 27.07
CA LEU A 90 10.19 46.99 25.64
C LEU A 90 11.34 46.49 24.76
N LYS A 91 12.60 46.66 25.19
CA LYS A 91 13.77 46.10 24.48
C LYS A 91 13.69 44.57 24.41
N THR A 92 13.33 43.92 25.52
CA THR A 92 13.18 42.46 25.59
C THR A 92 12.07 41.99 24.66
N ASN A 93 10.89 42.62 24.73
CA ASN A 93 9.77 42.30 23.85
C ASN A 93 10.12 42.50 22.37
N LYS A 94 10.82 43.60 22.03
CA LYS A 94 11.29 43.84 20.66
C LYS A 94 12.23 42.72 20.18
N LYS A 95 13.15 42.27 21.02
CA LYS A 95 14.06 41.16 20.70
C LYS A 95 13.26 39.88 20.44
N ASN A 96 12.33 39.53 21.33
CA ASN A 96 11.49 38.33 21.20
C ASN A 96 10.63 38.36 19.94
N ILE A 97 9.97 39.49 19.67
CA ILE A 97 9.16 39.67 18.44
C ILE A 97 10.05 39.51 17.20
N SER A 98 11.26 40.07 17.22
CA SER A 98 12.19 39.96 16.09
C SER A 98 12.63 38.50 15.86
N THR A 99 12.93 37.74 16.93
CA THR A 99 13.23 36.32 16.84
C THR A 99 12.06 35.52 16.26
N ASN A 100 10.84 35.74 16.77
CA ASN A 100 9.64 35.05 16.29
C ASN A 100 9.36 35.35 14.81
N ILE A 101 9.61 36.58 14.35
CA ILE A 101 9.48 36.94 12.93
C ILE A 101 10.44 36.12 12.07
N GLU A 102 11.69 35.92 12.49
CA GLU A 102 12.65 35.12 11.74
C GLU A 102 12.29 33.63 11.74
N GLU A 103 11.80 33.10 12.86
CA GLU A 103 11.28 31.73 12.93
C GLU A 103 10.08 31.51 12.00
N LEU A 104 9.13 32.45 11.99
CA LEU A 104 7.97 32.39 11.10
C LEU A 104 8.37 32.50 9.62
N LYS A 105 9.39 33.31 9.29
CA LYS A 105 9.94 33.36 7.92
C LYS A 105 10.56 32.03 7.51
N LYS A 106 11.32 31.39 8.40
CA LYS A 106 11.90 30.06 8.17
C LYS A 106 10.78 29.03 7.95
N ARG A 107 9.77 29.00 8.83
CA ARG A 107 8.64 28.09 8.71
C ARG A 107 7.86 28.29 7.40
N LYS A 108 7.67 29.54 6.97
CA LYS A 108 7.05 29.84 5.67
C LYS A 108 7.86 29.29 4.50
N ALA A 109 9.19 29.35 4.56
CA ALA A 109 10.05 28.79 3.51
C ALA A 109 9.98 27.25 3.47
N GLU A 110 9.95 26.60 4.64
CA GLU A 110 9.75 25.15 4.75
C GLU A 110 8.41 24.71 4.16
N LEU A 111 7.32 25.42 4.48
CA LEU A 111 5.99 25.12 3.95
C LEU A 111 5.95 25.22 2.42
N LYS A 112 6.61 26.23 1.83
CA LYS A 112 6.74 26.34 0.37
C LYS A 112 7.50 25.17 -0.26
N TYR A 113 8.50 24.63 0.45
CA TYR A 113 9.23 23.47 -0.03
C TYR A 113 8.36 22.22 -0.01
N VAL A 114 7.62 22.01 1.09
CA VAL A 114 6.69 20.88 1.24
C VAL A 114 5.60 20.93 0.16
N ASP A 115 4.98 22.09 -0.05
CA ASP A 115 3.94 22.28 -1.08
C ASP A 115 4.46 21.90 -2.48
N LYS A 116 5.65 22.37 -2.87
CA LYS A 116 6.27 21.99 -4.14
C LYS A 116 6.51 20.48 -4.26
N ALA A 117 6.95 19.84 -3.17
CA ALA A 117 7.19 18.40 -3.15
C ALA A 117 5.88 17.61 -3.33
N GLU A 118 4.80 18.03 -2.67
CA GLU A 118 3.48 17.39 -2.80
C GLU A 118 2.87 17.63 -4.18
N GLN A 119 3.00 18.83 -4.76
CA GLN A 119 2.59 19.10 -6.14
C GLN A 119 3.31 18.20 -7.16
N PHE A 120 4.62 17.97 -6.96
CA PHE A 120 5.39 17.07 -7.80
C PHE A 120 4.89 15.62 -7.69
N LYS A 121 4.62 15.15 -6.47
CA LYS A 121 4.03 13.82 -6.24
C LYS A 121 2.68 13.68 -6.92
N PHE A 122 1.79 14.67 -6.75
CA PHE A 122 0.48 14.68 -7.39
C PHE A 122 0.58 14.57 -8.92
N LYS A 123 1.42 15.42 -9.54
CA LYS A 123 1.65 15.38 -11.01
C LYS A 123 2.17 14.02 -11.48
N ASN A 124 3.08 13.40 -10.73
CA ASN A 124 3.62 12.08 -11.08
C ASN A 124 2.59 10.96 -10.92
N THR A 125 1.81 10.99 -9.85
CA THR A 125 0.71 10.03 -9.62
C THR A 125 -0.31 10.12 -10.75
N MET A 126 -0.71 11.34 -11.14
CA MET A 126 -1.63 11.54 -12.28
C MET A 126 -1.07 10.98 -13.59
N LYS A 127 0.22 11.19 -13.88
CA LYS A 127 0.87 10.59 -15.05
C LYS A 127 0.86 9.06 -15.01
N LYS A 128 1.12 8.45 -13.84
CA LYS A 128 1.07 6.99 -13.66
C LYS A 128 -0.35 6.44 -13.87
N ILE A 129 -1.37 7.13 -13.37
CA ILE A 129 -2.78 6.77 -13.60
C ILE A 129 -3.11 6.79 -15.09
N GLU A 130 -2.77 7.87 -15.79
CA GLU A 130 -3.05 7.98 -17.23
C GLU A 130 -2.25 6.96 -18.05
N PHE A 131 -1.01 6.66 -17.66
CA PHE A 131 -0.24 5.58 -18.26
C PHE A 131 -0.95 4.22 -18.10
N GLN A 132 -1.37 3.89 -16.87
CA GLN A 132 -2.07 2.63 -16.57
C GLN A 132 -3.38 2.51 -17.35
N ARG A 133 -4.16 3.61 -17.45
CA ARG A 133 -5.36 3.67 -18.27
C ARG A 133 -5.09 3.28 -19.72
N ASN A 134 -4.00 3.80 -20.30
CA ASN A 134 -3.64 3.52 -21.69
C ASN A 134 -3.17 2.08 -21.89
N VAL A 135 -2.46 1.50 -20.92
CA VAL A 135 -2.10 0.06 -20.94
C VAL A 135 -3.35 -0.81 -20.90
N LEU A 136 -4.26 -0.57 -19.95
CA LEU A 136 -5.50 -1.34 -19.82
C LEU A 136 -6.36 -1.25 -21.08
N LYS A 137 -6.52 -0.06 -21.65
CA LYS A 137 -7.24 0.13 -22.91
C LYS A 137 -6.64 -0.73 -24.03
N LYS A 138 -5.31 -0.70 -24.19
CA LYS A 138 -4.61 -1.48 -25.21
C LYS A 138 -4.79 -2.98 -25.01
N ASP A 139 -4.82 -3.46 -23.77
CA ASP A 139 -4.99 -4.89 -23.51
C ASP A 139 -6.44 -5.37 -23.71
N VAL A 140 -7.42 -4.53 -23.38
CA VAL A 140 -8.82 -4.76 -23.73
C VAL A 140 -9.00 -4.82 -25.24
N ASP A 141 -8.43 -3.86 -25.99
CA ASP A 141 -8.52 -3.82 -27.45
C ASP A 141 -7.89 -5.09 -28.08
N LYS A 142 -6.70 -5.50 -27.62
CA LYS A 142 -6.07 -6.76 -28.06
C LYS A 142 -6.96 -7.98 -27.79
N HIS A 143 -7.61 -8.04 -26.64
CA HIS A 143 -8.48 -9.16 -26.28
C HIS A 143 -9.73 -9.21 -27.19
N ILE A 144 -10.33 -8.05 -27.47
CA ILE A 144 -11.43 -7.92 -28.41
C ILE A 144 -11.02 -8.42 -29.80
N ASP A 145 -9.87 -7.99 -30.29
CA ASP A 145 -9.37 -8.39 -31.61
C ASP A 145 -9.09 -9.90 -31.69
N LYS A 146 -8.54 -10.48 -30.61
CA LYS A 146 -8.35 -11.93 -30.49
C LYS A 146 -9.69 -12.67 -30.61
N LEU A 147 -10.69 -12.30 -29.80
CA LEU A 147 -12.01 -12.94 -29.82
C LEU A 147 -12.69 -12.82 -31.19
N LYS A 148 -12.64 -11.62 -31.81
CA LYS A 148 -13.14 -11.43 -33.18
C LYS A 148 -12.43 -12.36 -34.16
N SER A 149 -11.11 -12.50 -34.07
CA SER A 149 -10.34 -13.37 -34.96
C SER A 149 -10.69 -14.85 -34.80
N GLU A 150 -10.94 -15.31 -33.57
CA GLU A 150 -11.34 -16.69 -33.27
C GLU A 150 -12.73 -17.01 -33.81
N ILE A 151 -13.70 -16.10 -33.59
CA ILE A 151 -15.06 -16.23 -34.15
C ILE A 151 -15.00 -16.24 -35.68
N MET A 152 -14.25 -15.33 -36.31
CA MET A 152 -14.10 -15.30 -37.77
C MET A 152 -13.48 -16.59 -38.33
N LYS A 153 -12.48 -17.16 -37.65
CA LYS A 153 -11.87 -18.43 -38.06
C LYS A 153 -12.88 -19.58 -38.01
N ARG A 154 -13.65 -19.69 -36.91
CA ARG A 154 -14.69 -20.73 -36.78
C ARG A 154 -15.79 -20.56 -37.81
N TRP A 155 -16.27 -19.32 -38.02
CA TRP A 155 -17.28 -19.04 -39.03
C TRP A 155 -16.80 -19.45 -40.43
N ARG A 156 -15.56 -19.13 -40.82
CA ARG A 156 -15.01 -19.54 -42.13
C ARG A 156 -14.95 -21.05 -42.28
N ALA A 157 -14.49 -21.78 -41.27
CA ALA A 157 -14.42 -23.24 -41.30
C ALA A 157 -15.81 -23.86 -41.42
N LEU A 158 -16.75 -23.41 -40.59
CA LEU A 158 -18.15 -23.85 -40.64
C LEU A 158 -18.78 -23.57 -42.01
N HIS A 159 -18.63 -22.34 -42.51
CA HIS A 159 -19.17 -21.93 -43.82
C HIS A 159 -18.60 -22.76 -44.97
N GLN A 160 -17.31 -23.14 -44.90
CA GLN A 160 -16.68 -23.99 -45.89
C GLN A 160 -17.22 -25.43 -45.83
N SER A 161 -17.43 -25.99 -44.63
CA SER A 161 -18.03 -27.31 -44.46
C SER A 161 -19.47 -27.35 -44.99
N ILE A 162 -20.28 -26.33 -44.65
CA ILE A 162 -21.66 -26.21 -45.14
C ILE A 162 -21.67 -26.17 -46.68
N LYS A 163 -20.83 -25.33 -47.30
CA LYS A 163 -20.75 -25.26 -48.77
C LYS A 163 -20.34 -26.58 -49.42
N LYS A 164 -19.46 -27.34 -48.78
CA LYS A 164 -19.03 -28.65 -49.27
C LYS A 164 -20.20 -29.64 -49.22
N GLU A 165 -20.89 -29.74 -48.10
CA GLU A 165 -22.06 -30.63 -47.96
C GLU A 165 -23.19 -30.21 -48.91
N GLU A 166 -23.46 -28.91 -49.07
CA GLU A 166 -24.42 -28.37 -50.03
C GLU A 166 -24.08 -28.82 -51.47
N SER A 167 -22.81 -28.77 -51.86
CA SER A 167 -22.37 -29.24 -53.18
C SER A 167 -22.55 -30.75 -53.37
N GLU A 168 -22.27 -31.56 -52.34
CA GLU A 168 -22.44 -33.02 -52.38
C GLU A 168 -23.92 -33.40 -52.47
N VAL A 169 -24.78 -32.74 -51.68
CA VAL A 169 -26.24 -32.90 -51.74
C VAL A 169 -26.78 -32.51 -53.12
N THR A 170 -26.29 -31.41 -53.70
CA THR A 170 -26.70 -30.97 -55.04
C THR A 170 -26.35 -32.00 -56.11
N LEU A 171 -25.16 -32.61 -56.04
CA LEU A 171 -24.76 -33.68 -56.97
C LEU A 171 -25.63 -34.94 -56.80
N LEU A 172 -25.94 -35.31 -55.56
CA LEU A 172 -26.82 -36.45 -55.26
C LEU A 172 -28.23 -36.22 -55.80
N ILE A 173 -28.81 -35.03 -55.60
CA ILE A 173 -30.11 -34.66 -56.17
C ILE A 173 -30.08 -34.83 -57.68
N GLY A 174 -29.10 -34.26 -58.38
CA GLY A 174 -29.01 -34.39 -59.85
C GLY A 174 -28.86 -35.84 -60.33
N SER A 175 -28.13 -36.68 -59.59
CA SER A 175 -28.05 -38.12 -59.89
C SER A 175 -29.39 -38.81 -59.70
N MET A 176 -30.14 -38.48 -58.65
CA MET A 176 -31.45 -39.08 -58.36
C MET A 176 -32.50 -38.64 -59.37
N GLU A 177 -32.52 -37.36 -59.76
CA GLU A 177 -33.39 -36.84 -60.82
C GLU A 177 -33.12 -37.55 -62.16
N SER A 178 -31.85 -37.78 -62.51
CA SER A 178 -31.49 -38.54 -63.72
C SER A 178 -31.96 -40.00 -63.67
N LYS A 179 -31.80 -40.68 -62.52
CA LYS A 179 -32.35 -42.03 -62.31
C LYS A 179 -33.88 -42.03 -62.42
N ASN A 180 -34.55 -41.06 -61.81
CA ASN A 180 -36.01 -40.94 -61.85
C ASN A 180 -36.52 -40.75 -63.28
N SER A 181 -35.89 -39.89 -64.08
CA SER A 181 -36.23 -39.70 -65.49
C SER A 181 -36.13 -41.00 -66.30
N LYS A 182 -35.11 -41.84 -66.04
CA LYS A 182 -34.98 -43.16 -66.71
C LYS A 182 -36.10 -44.11 -66.30
N VAL A 183 -36.50 -44.10 -65.03
CA VAL A 183 -37.64 -44.90 -64.55
C VAL A 183 -38.93 -44.43 -65.23
N ASP A 184 -39.15 -43.12 -65.33
CA ASP A 184 -40.32 -42.55 -66.02
C ASP A 184 -40.35 -42.96 -67.51
N GLU A 185 -39.20 -42.93 -68.21
CA GLU A 185 -39.06 -43.40 -69.60
C GLU A 185 -39.41 -44.89 -69.74
N ILE A 186 -38.97 -45.74 -68.81
CA ILE A 186 -39.28 -47.18 -68.80
C ILE A 186 -40.79 -47.39 -68.63
N ILE A 187 -41.42 -46.69 -67.68
CA ILE A 187 -42.87 -46.77 -67.40
C ILE A 187 -43.69 -46.35 -68.62
N GLN A 188 -43.27 -45.30 -69.34
CA GLN A 188 -43.98 -44.79 -70.51
C GLN A 188 -43.78 -45.64 -71.78
N SER A 189 -42.79 -46.53 -71.80
CA SER A 189 -42.56 -47.45 -72.93
C SER A 189 -43.50 -48.67 -72.88
N GLU A 190 -43.98 -49.16 -74.02
CA GLU A 190 -44.77 -50.41 -74.14
C GLU A 190 -43.96 -51.68 -73.78
N ILE A 191 -42.73 -51.54 -73.24
CA ILE A 191 -41.79 -52.61 -72.89
C ILE A 191 -41.90 -52.98 -71.40
N ALA A 192 -42.72 -52.26 -70.61
CA ALA A 192 -42.93 -52.53 -69.18
C ALA A 192 -43.28 -54.00 -68.89
N GLU A 193 -44.07 -54.66 -69.75
CA GLU A 193 -44.40 -56.09 -69.63
C GLU A 193 -43.19 -57.02 -69.87
N ARG A 194 -42.23 -56.66 -70.73
CA ARG A 194 -41.03 -57.49 -70.98
C ARG A 194 -39.97 -57.35 -69.89
N VAL A 195 -39.79 -56.15 -69.33
CA VAL A 195 -38.84 -55.90 -68.23
C VAL A 195 -39.20 -56.72 -66.98
N PHE A 196 -40.50 -57.00 -66.77
CA PHE A 196 -40.97 -57.82 -65.66
C PHE A 196 -40.68 -59.33 -65.80
N VAL A 197 -40.57 -59.84 -67.04
CA VAL A 197 -40.44 -61.28 -67.33
C VAL A 197 -38.97 -61.75 -67.33
N ASP A 198 -38.03 -60.90 -67.75
CA ASP A 198 -36.62 -61.31 -67.91
C ASP A 198 -35.74 -61.10 -66.66
N GLY A 199 -36.30 -60.59 -65.55
CA GLY A 199 -35.54 -60.41 -64.28
C GLY A 199 -34.33 -59.47 -64.39
N PHE A 200 -34.19 -58.73 -65.49
CA PHE A 200 -33.05 -57.86 -65.75
C PHE A 200 -33.31 -56.45 -65.17
N GLY A 201 -32.70 -56.18 -64.01
CA GLY A 201 -32.07 -54.88 -63.79
C GLY A 201 -32.75 -53.88 -62.87
N LEU A 202 -33.87 -54.18 -62.22
CA LEU A 202 -34.45 -53.29 -61.18
C LEU A 202 -33.51 -53.15 -59.96
N ASP A 203 -32.82 -54.23 -59.59
CA ASP A 203 -31.87 -54.24 -58.46
C ASP A 203 -30.65 -53.33 -58.70
N ASN A 204 -30.28 -53.06 -59.96
CA ASN A 204 -29.20 -52.13 -60.31
C ASN A 204 -29.64 -50.65 -60.29
N VAL A 205 -30.95 -50.37 -60.35
CA VAL A 205 -31.47 -49.00 -60.29
C VAL A 205 -31.64 -48.54 -58.83
N MET A 206 -31.98 -49.48 -57.96
CA MET A 206 -32.24 -49.25 -56.53
C MET A 206 -31.03 -49.50 -55.62
N ASP A 207 -29.81 -49.55 -56.16
CA ASP A 207 -28.64 -49.73 -55.31
C ASP A 207 -28.52 -48.58 -54.30
N GLU A 208 -28.30 -48.99 -53.07
CA GLU A 208 -28.60 -48.31 -51.81
C GLU A 208 -27.85 -46.98 -51.75
N THR A 209 -28.47 -45.92 -52.26
CA THR A 209 -28.00 -44.55 -52.03
C THR A 209 -28.44 -44.17 -50.62
N VAL A 210 -27.87 -44.88 -49.63
CA VAL A 210 -28.10 -44.65 -48.21
C VAL A 210 -27.69 -43.21 -47.97
N MET A 211 -28.71 -42.41 -47.66
CA MET A 211 -28.63 -41.01 -47.26
C MET A 211 -27.60 -40.92 -46.14
N SER A 212 -26.36 -40.56 -46.51
CA SER A 212 -25.27 -40.39 -45.56
C SER A 212 -25.75 -39.39 -44.51
N SER A 213 -25.75 -39.81 -43.25
CA SER A 213 -26.30 -39.07 -42.13
C SER A 213 -25.87 -37.60 -42.20
N CYS A 214 -26.84 -36.67 -42.28
CA CYS A 214 -26.56 -35.23 -42.26
C CYS A 214 -25.59 -34.92 -41.12
N THR A 215 -24.42 -34.41 -41.45
CA THR A 215 -23.43 -34.09 -40.43
C THR A 215 -23.93 -32.94 -39.59
N MET A 216 -24.13 -33.16 -38.29
CA MET A 216 -24.48 -32.08 -37.36
C MET A 216 -23.32 -31.08 -37.33
N PHE A 217 -23.52 -29.90 -37.90
CA PHE A 217 -22.52 -28.86 -37.87
C PHE A 217 -22.37 -28.26 -36.48
N ASP A 218 -21.13 -28.05 -36.04
CA ASP A 218 -20.85 -27.30 -34.83
C ASP A 218 -21.34 -25.85 -34.97
N SER A 219 -22.15 -25.39 -34.01
CA SER A 219 -22.66 -24.02 -33.99
C SER A 219 -21.59 -23.01 -33.56
N ILE A 220 -21.76 -21.76 -34.00
CA ILE A 220 -20.90 -20.66 -33.58
C ILE A 220 -21.18 -20.36 -32.10
N PRO A 221 -20.14 -20.22 -31.25
CA PRO A 221 -20.34 -19.92 -29.84
C PRO A 221 -21.04 -18.57 -29.64
N THR A 222 -21.99 -18.54 -28.72
CA THR A 222 -22.67 -17.31 -28.28
C THR A 222 -21.79 -16.53 -27.32
N PHE A 223 -21.59 -15.23 -27.58
CA PHE A 223 -20.89 -14.35 -26.64
C PHE A 223 -21.80 -14.01 -25.45
N LEU A 224 -21.32 -14.28 -24.24
CA LEU A 224 -21.99 -13.88 -22.99
C LEU A 224 -21.21 -12.73 -22.35
N PRO A 225 -21.79 -11.52 -22.23
CA PRO A 225 -21.08 -10.39 -21.63
C PRO A 225 -20.84 -10.63 -20.14
N GLY A 226 -19.57 -10.53 -19.72
CA GLY A 226 -19.19 -10.49 -18.30
C GLY A 226 -19.40 -9.12 -17.67
N LYS A 227 -19.52 -9.06 -16.34
CA LYS A 227 -19.53 -7.79 -15.59
C LYS A 227 -18.09 -7.32 -15.33
N ILE A 228 -17.78 -6.07 -15.68
CA ILE A 228 -16.53 -5.43 -15.30
C ILE A 228 -16.66 -4.92 -13.86
N THR A 229 -15.79 -5.36 -12.96
CA THR A 229 -15.75 -4.91 -11.56
C THR A 229 -14.56 -3.97 -11.32
N ALA A 230 -14.67 -3.11 -10.29
CA ALA A 230 -13.63 -2.16 -9.92
C ALA A 230 -12.28 -2.81 -9.58
N PHE A 231 -12.27 -4.09 -9.17
CA PHE A 231 -11.07 -4.87 -8.91
C PHE A 231 -10.13 -4.96 -10.12
N ASN A 232 -10.66 -4.82 -11.34
CA ASN A 232 -9.88 -4.95 -12.58
C ASN A 232 -9.29 -3.61 -13.08
N LEU A 233 -9.50 -2.50 -12.36
CA LEU A 233 -9.09 -1.15 -12.79
C LEU A 233 -7.90 -0.59 -12.01
N GLY A 234 -7.37 -1.36 -11.05
CA GLY A 234 -6.32 -0.92 -10.12
C GLY A 234 -6.86 -0.02 -9.01
N SER A 235 -6.19 -0.01 -7.85
CA SER A 235 -6.51 0.87 -6.73
C SER A 235 -5.42 1.91 -6.54
N LEU A 236 -5.83 3.12 -6.13
CA LEU A 236 -4.93 4.08 -5.53
C LEU A 236 -4.47 3.50 -4.19
N GLN A 237 -3.20 3.13 -4.07
CA GLN A 237 -2.62 2.76 -2.78
C GLN A 237 -2.85 3.92 -1.79
N ASN A 238 -3.50 3.60 -0.67
CA ASN A 238 -3.87 4.49 0.45
C ASN A 238 -5.22 5.22 0.40
N VAL A 239 -6.08 5.01 -0.59
CA VAL A 239 -7.51 5.29 -0.40
C VAL A 239 -8.14 4.01 0.13
N SER A 240 -8.38 3.97 1.44
CA SER A 240 -9.22 2.97 2.09
C SER A 240 -10.63 3.06 1.49
N THR A 241 -10.84 2.43 0.34
CA THR A 241 -12.18 2.03 -0.02
C THR A 241 -12.51 0.88 0.91
N LYS A 242 -13.45 1.14 1.82
CA LYS A 242 -14.29 0.11 2.44
C LYS A 242 -15.03 -0.65 1.33
N GLY A 243 -14.32 -1.40 0.49
CA GLY A 243 -14.89 -2.56 -0.16
C GLY A 243 -15.18 -3.55 0.96
N GLU A 244 -16.35 -4.18 0.94
CA GLU A 244 -16.65 -5.28 1.86
C GLU A 244 -15.55 -6.33 1.73
N ILE A 245 -14.56 -6.26 2.62
CA ILE A 245 -13.67 -7.38 2.91
C ILE A 245 -14.64 -8.43 3.44
N LYS A 246 -14.97 -9.41 2.60
CA LYS A 246 -15.58 -10.63 3.09
C LYS A 246 -14.61 -11.19 4.12
N SER A 247 -14.96 -11.01 5.38
CA SER A 247 -14.25 -11.57 6.51
C SER A 247 -13.94 -13.03 6.22
N ILE A 248 -12.69 -13.45 6.46
CA ILE A 248 -12.19 -14.83 6.30
C ILE A 248 -13.09 -15.87 7.00
N LYS A 249 -13.98 -15.45 7.91
CA LYS A 249 -15.09 -16.28 8.43
C LYS A 249 -16.05 -16.88 7.37
N GLN A 250 -15.92 -16.58 6.09
CA GLN A 250 -16.77 -17.12 5.01
C GLN A 250 -16.16 -18.26 4.18
N PHE A 251 -14.91 -18.66 4.42
CA PHE A 251 -14.45 -19.91 3.81
C PHE A 251 -15.19 -21.07 4.48
N ASP A 252 -15.73 -22.00 3.69
CA ASP A 252 -16.30 -23.25 4.19
C ASP A 252 -15.15 -24.16 4.68
N THR A 253 -14.43 -23.76 5.73
CA THR A 253 -13.27 -24.50 6.23
C THR A 253 -13.67 -25.39 7.40
N LYS A 254 -12.93 -26.47 7.58
CA LYS A 254 -13.02 -27.27 8.81
C LYS A 254 -12.14 -26.70 9.93
N ILE A 255 -11.40 -25.63 9.63
CA ILE A 255 -10.41 -24.98 10.49
C ILE A 255 -11.15 -23.94 11.33
N SER A 256 -11.17 -24.12 12.64
CA SER A 256 -11.80 -23.14 13.54
C SER A 256 -10.96 -21.87 13.65
N ASP A 257 -9.64 -22.03 13.71
CA ASP A 257 -8.67 -20.99 13.97
C ASP A 257 -7.46 -21.14 13.05
N VAL A 258 -7.38 -20.30 12.01
CA VAL A 258 -6.20 -20.29 11.14
C VAL A 258 -5.02 -19.78 11.96
N CYS A 259 -4.01 -20.62 12.15
CA CYS A 259 -2.78 -20.29 12.89
C CYS A 259 -1.66 -19.86 11.93
N VAL A 260 -1.60 -20.50 10.76
CA VAL A 260 -0.58 -20.23 9.74
C VAL A 260 -1.24 -20.29 8.37
N MET A 261 -0.80 -19.41 7.46
CA MET A 261 -1.18 -19.45 6.06
C MET A 261 -0.02 -19.11 5.14
N THR A 262 -0.03 -19.65 3.93
CA THR A 262 0.94 -19.31 2.90
C THR A 262 0.30 -19.33 1.51
N ALA A 263 0.75 -18.43 0.62
CA ALA A 263 0.21 -18.34 -0.72
C ALA A 263 0.89 -19.33 -1.66
N CYS A 264 0.08 -20.10 -2.40
CA CYS A 264 0.54 -21.07 -3.39
C CYS A 264 0.47 -20.49 -4.82
N SER A 265 -0.54 -19.66 -5.08
CA SER A 265 -0.72 -18.84 -6.29
C SER A 265 -1.54 -17.60 -5.93
N GLU A 266 -1.82 -16.75 -6.93
CA GLU A 266 -2.62 -15.53 -6.74
C GLU A 266 -4.03 -15.80 -6.20
N ASP A 267 -4.60 -16.98 -6.49
CA ASP A 267 -5.95 -17.37 -6.12
C ASP A 267 -6.02 -18.55 -5.15
N VAL A 268 -4.88 -19.08 -4.69
CA VAL A 268 -4.82 -20.30 -3.86
C VAL A 268 -3.90 -20.13 -2.67
N LEU A 269 -4.43 -20.52 -1.50
CA LEU A 269 -3.75 -20.47 -0.21
C LEU A 269 -3.69 -21.87 0.40
N TRP A 270 -2.65 -22.11 1.19
CA TRP A 270 -2.67 -23.13 2.24
C TRP A 270 -2.93 -22.43 3.58
N ILE A 271 -3.79 -23.03 4.39
CA ILE A 271 -4.16 -22.58 5.73
C ILE A 271 -4.11 -23.77 6.69
N SER A 272 -3.85 -23.54 7.98
CA SER A 272 -3.84 -24.60 8.99
C SER A 272 -4.32 -24.15 10.38
N ASP A 273 -5.01 -25.04 11.11
CA ASP A 273 -5.33 -24.95 12.55
C ASP A 273 -4.48 -25.92 13.39
N LEU A 274 -3.15 -25.72 13.40
CA LEU A 274 -2.15 -26.59 14.05
C LEU A 274 -2.07 -28.03 13.52
N TYR A 275 -3.19 -28.72 13.28
CA TYR A 275 -3.27 -30.16 12.95
C TYR A 275 -3.96 -30.46 11.62
N ILE A 276 -4.84 -29.57 11.14
CA ILE A 276 -5.46 -29.71 9.81
C ILE A 276 -4.76 -28.74 8.88
N LEU A 277 -4.40 -29.25 7.71
CA LEU A 277 -3.87 -28.46 6.63
C LEU A 277 -4.89 -28.45 5.50
N GLN A 278 -5.26 -27.26 5.03
CA GLN A 278 -6.29 -27.10 4.01
C GLN A 278 -5.81 -26.18 2.90
N LYS A 279 -6.00 -26.62 1.67
CA LYS A 279 -5.76 -25.84 0.46
C LYS A 279 -7.07 -25.24 0.00
N VAL A 280 -7.14 -23.92 -0.07
CA VAL A 280 -8.36 -23.17 -0.41
C VAL A 280 -8.10 -22.21 -1.55
N LYS A 281 -9.11 -22.00 -2.40
CA LYS A 281 -9.16 -20.83 -3.26
C LYS A 281 -9.66 -19.64 -2.46
N ILE A 282 -9.14 -18.44 -2.73
CA ILE A 282 -9.56 -17.17 -2.08
C ILE A 282 -11.08 -16.96 -2.14
N GLU A 283 -11.75 -17.52 -3.15
CA GLU A 283 -13.22 -17.48 -3.29
C GLU A 283 -14.01 -18.30 -2.26
N GLY A 284 -13.36 -19.05 -1.36
CA GLY A 284 -14.04 -19.89 -0.37
C GLY A 284 -13.98 -21.39 -0.66
N ARG A 285 -13.57 -21.79 -1.87
CA ARG A 285 -13.67 -23.18 -2.32
C ARG A 285 -12.49 -24.03 -1.85
N ASN A 286 -12.81 -25.13 -1.18
CA ASN A 286 -11.82 -26.13 -0.80
C ASN A 286 -11.29 -26.90 -2.00
N LEU A 287 -9.97 -27.00 -2.09
CA LEU A 287 -9.28 -27.79 -3.09
C LEU A 287 -8.74 -29.10 -2.51
N LYS A 288 -8.20 -29.07 -1.29
CA LYS A 288 -7.59 -30.24 -0.65
C LYS A 288 -7.62 -30.10 0.87
N ILE A 289 -7.82 -31.20 1.58
CA ILE A 289 -7.68 -31.29 3.04
C ILE A 289 -6.68 -32.41 3.31
N VAL A 290 -5.67 -32.12 4.12
CA VAL A 290 -4.66 -33.07 4.57
C VAL A 290 -4.72 -33.08 6.09
N ASN A 291 -5.17 -34.20 6.66
CA ASN A 291 -5.23 -34.38 8.11
C ASN A 291 -3.87 -34.84 8.62
N GLN A 292 -3.26 -34.09 9.53
CA GLN A 292 -1.99 -34.44 10.18
C GLN A 292 -2.28 -34.68 11.66
N LYS A 293 -2.58 -35.93 12.03
CA LYS A 293 -3.04 -36.23 13.40
C LYS A 293 -1.97 -36.01 14.47
N ASP A 294 -0.70 -35.94 14.07
CA ASP A 294 0.44 -36.00 15.01
C ASP A 294 1.51 -34.95 14.70
N ILE A 295 1.18 -33.90 13.94
CA ILE A 295 2.12 -32.84 13.58
C ILE A 295 1.49 -31.49 13.88
N GLU A 296 2.00 -30.82 14.91
CA GLU A 296 1.66 -29.43 15.21
C GLU A 296 2.48 -28.51 14.29
N ILE A 297 1.83 -27.82 13.36
CA ILE A 297 2.49 -26.97 12.36
C ILE A 297 2.79 -25.60 12.97
N HIS A 298 4.07 -25.23 13.01
CA HIS A 298 4.52 -23.93 13.50
C HIS A 298 4.62 -22.88 12.39
N ASP A 299 5.12 -23.27 11.21
CA ASP A 299 5.17 -22.38 10.03
C ASP A 299 5.15 -23.19 8.72
N MET A 300 4.84 -22.53 7.59
CA MET A 300 4.80 -23.18 6.27
C MET A 300 5.14 -22.23 5.12
N ALA A 301 5.74 -22.78 4.07
CA ALA A 301 6.07 -22.03 2.86
C ALA A 301 5.82 -22.83 1.59
N CYS A 302 5.33 -22.17 0.54
CA CYS A 302 5.19 -22.79 -0.78
C CYS A 302 6.45 -22.64 -1.63
N THR A 303 6.86 -23.73 -2.25
CA THR A 303 7.92 -23.76 -3.26
C THR A 303 7.42 -23.26 -4.62
N GLN A 304 8.35 -23.00 -5.55
CA GLN A 304 8.01 -22.67 -6.94
C GLN A 304 7.28 -23.80 -7.67
N SER A 305 7.56 -25.07 -7.32
CA SER A 305 6.81 -26.24 -7.81
C SER A 305 5.43 -26.37 -7.16
N LYS A 306 5.08 -25.46 -6.25
CA LYS A 306 3.84 -25.41 -5.46
C LYS A 306 3.74 -26.49 -4.38
N ASP A 307 4.81 -27.25 -4.16
CA ASP A 307 4.92 -28.14 -3.00
C ASP A 307 4.99 -27.31 -1.73
N LEU A 308 4.42 -27.85 -0.65
CA LEU A 308 4.37 -27.17 0.63
C LEU A 308 5.49 -27.68 1.53
N LEU A 309 6.30 -26.78 2.07
CA LEU A 309 7.25 -27.06 3.13
C LEU A 309 6.63 -26.71 4.47
N LEU A 310 6.82 -27.57 5.46
CA LEU A 310 6.26 -27.46 6.79
C LEU A 310 7.36 -27.51 7.84
N VAL A 311 7.30 -26.60 8.79
CA VAL A 311 8.01 -26.67 10.06
C VAL A 311 7.05 -27.16 11.11
N ALA A 312 7.37 -28.33 11.68
CA ALA A 312 6.63 -28.88 12.80
C ALA A 312 7.23 -28.38 14.13
N LYS A 313 6.40 -28.26 15.15
CA LYS A 313 6.85 -27.96 16.52
C LYS A 313 7.78 -29.06 17.02
N GLU A 314 8.79 -28.66 17.81
CA GLU A 314 9.79 -29.56 18.40
C GLU A 314 10.50 -30.43 17.34
N SER A 315 10.61 -29.94 16.11
CA SER A 315 11.22 -30.64 14.99
C SER A 315 12.46 -29.92 14.50
N SER A 316 13.54 -30.68 14.32
CA SER A 316 14.74 -30.26 13.59
C SER A 316 14.61 -30.40 12.07
N VAL A 317 13.51 -31.00 11.61
CA VAL A 317 13.28 -31.30 10.19
C VAL A 317 12.17 -30.47 9.58
N VAL A 318 12.39 -30.05 8.34
CA VAL A 318 11.34 -29.53 7.45
C VAL A 318 10.77 -30.69 6.65
N LYS A 319 9.45 -30.84 6.67
CA LYS A 319 8.73 -31.84 5.86
C LYS A 319 8.22 -31.21 4.57
N GLN A 320 8.15 -32.00 3.50
CA GLN A 320 7.57 -31.55 2.22
C GLN A 320 6.32 -32.35 1.90
N ILE A 321 5.23 -31.66 1.56
CA ILE A 321 4.02 -32.24 0.97
C ILE A 321 4.02 -31.96 -0.52
N ASN A 322 4.00 -33.04 -1.32
CA ASN A 322 3.87 -32.93 -2.76
C ASN A 322 2.50 -32.34 -3.11
N ASN A 323 2.50 -31.29 -3.92
CA ASN A 323 1.26 -30.58 -4.27
C ASN A 323 0.25 -31.45 -5.03
N GLN A 324 0.74 -32.33 -5.88
CA GLN A 324 -0.07 -33.20 -6.74
C GLN A 324 -0.59 -34.40 -5.95
N THR A 325 0.32 -35.20 -5.37
CA THR A 325 -0.05 -36.45 -4.68
C THR A 325 -0.61 -36.18 -3.28
N GLY A 326 -0.08 -35.18 -2.58
CA GLY A 326 -0.39 -34.93 -1.16
C GLY A 326 0.38 -35.83 -0.22
N GLU A 327 1.30 -36.63 -0.74
CA GLU A 327 2.21 -37.43 0.06
C GLU A 327 3.20 -36.52 0.77
N MET A 328 3.42 -36.83 2.05
CA MET A 328 4.39 -36.17 2.89
C MET A 328 5.68 -36.98 2.87
N THR A 329 6.80 -36.27 2.82
CA THR A 329 8.13 -36.85 3.02
C THR A 329 8.53 -36.70 4.49
N ASP A 330 9.25 -37.68 5.03
CA ASP A 330 9.64 -37.70 6.45
C ASP A 330 10.62 -36.57 6.82
N SER A 331 11.54 -36.23 5.92
CA SER A 331 12.50 -35.13 6.08
C SER A 331 13.00 -34.65 4.72
N LYS A 332 12.89 -33.34 4.46
CA LYS A 332 13.48 -32.70 3.27
C LYS A 332 14.71 -31.87 3.61
N TYR A 333 14.68 -31.20 4.75
CA TYR A 333 15.79 -30.41 5.30
C TYR A 333 15.93 -30.76 6.79
N GLU A 334 17.16 -30.82 7.29
CA GLU A 334 17.45 -31.12 8.70
C GLU A 334 18.50 -30.15 9.22
N VAL A 335 18.28 -29.66 10.43
CA VAL A 335 19.23 -28.81 11.16
C VAL A 335 19.58 -29.50 12.47
N GLU A 336 20.79 -30.03 12.56
CA GLU A 336 21.26 -30.74 13.75
C GLU A 336 21.21 -29.84 15.00
N ASP A 337 20.77 -30.41 16.12
CA ASP A 337 20.73 -29.80 17.46
C ASP A 337 19.89 -28.52 17.61
N LEU A 338 19.03 -28.21 16.63
CA LEU A 338 18.16 -27.01 16.66
C LEU A 338 16.71 -27.35 16.29
N GLU A 339 15.77 -26.76 17.01
CA GLU A 339 14.36 -26.75 16.67
C GLU A 339 14.05 -25.62 15.69
N LEU A 340 13.19 -25.89 14.72
CA LEU A 340 12.80 -24.92 13.70
C LEU A 340 11.57 -24.11 14.15
N SER A 341 11.56 -22.81 13.86
CA SER A 341 10.48 -21.88 14.24
C SER A 341 9.87 -21.09 13.09
N ALA A 342 10.58 -20.92 11.98
CA ALA A 342 10.06 -20.18 10.83
C ALA A 342 10.64 -20.73 9.53
N ILE A 343 9.93 -20.56 8.42
CA ILE A 343 10.39 -20.99 7.10
C ILE A 343 9.98 -20.02 6.00
N HIS A 344 10.90 -19.80 5.08
CA HIS A 344 10.68 -19.02 3.86
C HIS A 344 11.34 -19.70 2.66
N VAL A 345 10.66 -19.69 1.52
CA VAL A 345 11.27 -20.10 0.24
C VAL A 345 11.69 -18.86 -0.52
N ASN A 346 12.99 -18.71 -0.72
CA ASN A 346 13.59 -17.57 -1.40
C ASN A 346 13.23 -17.57 -2.91
N PRO A 347 13.30 -16.40 -3.59
CA PRO A 347 13.06 -16.30 -5.03
C PRO A 347 13.97 -17.17 -5.91
N ASP A 348 15.15 -17.54 -5.44
CA ASP A 348 16.08 -18.45 -6.12
C ASP A 348 15.79 -19.94 -5.82
N GLY A 349 14.78 -20.22 -5.00
CA GLY A 349 14.38 -21.56 -4.58
C GLY A 349 15.17 -22.12 -3.39
N LYS A 350 16.08 -21.35 -2.79
CA LYS A 350 16.70 -21.69 -1.51
C LYS A 350 15.67 -21.62 -0.38
N VAL A 351 15.96 -22.27 0.73
CA VAL A 351 15.08 -22.29 1.91
C VAL A 351 15.79 -21.57 3.05
N THR A 352 15.13 -20.58 3.63
CA THR A 352 15.60 -19.89 4.83
C THR A 352 14.75 -20.34 6.00
N VAL A 353 15.37 -20.82 7.07
CA VAL A 353 14.68 -21.25 8.30
C VAL A 353 15.15 -20.47 9.51
N GLY A 354 14.24 -20.18 10.43
CA GLY A 354 14.56 -19.75 11.78
C GLY A 354 14.72 -20.99 12.66
N ALA A 355 15.76 -21.04 13.48
CA ALA A 355 16.05 -22.18 14.33
C ALA A 355 16.60 -21.76 15.70
N PHE A 356 16.40 -22.59 16.71
CA PHE A 356 16.79 -22.29 18.09
C PHE A 356 17.19 -23.54 18.90
N SER A 357 17.98 -23.35 19.96
CA SER A 357 18.20 -24.38 20.99
C SER A 357 17.74 -23.92 22.37
N GLY A 358 17.42 -24.87 23.23
CA GLY A 358 16.95 -24.62 24.60
C GLY A 358 15.45 -24.34 24.69
N GLU A 359 14.97 -24.18 25.92
CA GLU A 359 13.54 -23.96 26.17
C GLU A 359 13.08 -22.60 25.63
N LEU A 360 11.85 -22.58 25.10
CA LEU A 360 11.07 -21.37 24.80
C LEU A 360 10.69 -20.62 26.10
N SER A 361 11.69 -19.97 26.69
CA SER A 361 11.59 -19.15 27.89
C SER A 361 11.84 -17.68 27.55
N PHE A 362 11.38 -16.78 28.42
CA PHE A 362 11.66 -15.35 28.31
C PHE A 362 12.27 -14.88 29.63
N PRO A 363 13.49 -14.30 29.64
CA PRO A 363 14.34 -14.03 28.46
C PRO A 363 14.77 -15.32 27.75
N ALA A 364 14.92 -15.25 26.42
CA ALA A 364 15.32 -16.40 25.61
C ALA A 364 16.67 -16.94 26.07
N VAL A 365 16.71 -18.23 26.42
CA VAL A 365 17.94 -18.96 26.74
C VAL A 365 18.26 -19.88 25.56
N GLY A 366 19.55 -19.89 25.17
CA GLY A 366 20.07 -20.75 24.12
C GLY A 366 20.32 -20.04 22.79
N ARG A 367 20.63 -20.82 21.77
CA ARG A 367 21.08 -20.33 20.46
C ARG A 367 19.88 -19.89 19.63
N ARG A 368 19.99 -18.81 18.85
CA ARG A 368 18.94 -18.31 17.94
C ARG A 368 19.57 -17.95 16.61
N VAL A 369 19.21 -18.67 15.56
CA VAL A 369 19.88 -18.55 14.27
C VAL A 369 18.87 -18.53 13.14
N MET A 370 19.24 -17.85 12.06
CA MET A 370 18.59 -18.00 10.77
C MET A 370 19.55 -18.69 9.81
N ILE A 371 19.09 -19.75 9.16
CA ILE A 371 19.92 -20.63 8.33
C ILE A 371 19.37 -20.60 6.91
N VAL A 372 20.25 -20.40 5.92
CA VAL A 372 19.92 -20.54 4.51
C VAL A 372 20.48 -21.86 4.00
N MET A 373 19.62 -22.65 3.38
CA MET A 373 19.93 -23.94 2.77
C MET A 373 19.65 -23.91 1.26
N ASP A 374 20.49 -24.59 0.50
CA ASP A 374 20.26 -24.77 -0.93
C ASP A 374 19.11 -25.76 -1.20
N ARG A 375 18.79 -25.98 -2.49
CA ARG A 375 17.70 -26.89 -2.90
C ARG A 375 17.95 -28.37 -2.55
N SER A 376 19.20 -28.74 -2.28
CA SER A 376 19.59 -30.08 -1.82
C SER A 376 19.51 -30.23 -0.31
N GLY A 377 19.32 -29.12 0.41
CA GLY A 377 19.32 -29.03 1.85
C GLY A 377 20.70 -28.87 2.46
N LYS A 378 21.70 -28.57 1.65
CA LYS A 378 23.03 -28.23 2.14
C LYS A 378 23.01 -26.81 2.73
N HIS A 379 23.59 -26.70 3.92
CA HIS A 379 23.81 -25.43 4.59
C HIS A 379 24.71 -24.49 3.77
N GLU A 380 24.29 -23.24 3.58
CA GLU A 380 25.07 -22.20 2.91
C GLU A 380 25.48 -21.06 3.85
N THR A 381 24.52 -20.49 4.58
CA THR A 381 24.73 -19.27 5.38
C THR A 381 24.03 -19.34 6.71
N THR A 382 24.63 -18.76 7.75
CA THR A 382 24.03 -18.59 9.08
C THR A 382 24.09 -17.13 9.49
N TYR A 383 22.96 -16.59 9.96
CA TYR A 383 22.85 -15.30 10.62
C TYR A 383 22.54 -15.53 12.09
N GLU A 384 23.40 -15.03 12.97
CA GLU A 384 23.29 -15.27 14.41
C GLU A 384 23.71 -14.04 15.20
N TYR A 385 24.85 -13.43 14.83
CA TYR A 385 25.41 -12.27 15.49
C TYR A 385 25.58 -11.10 14.53
N ASP A 386 25.36 -9.88 15.03
CA ASP A 386 25.69 -8.65 14.31
C ASP A 386 27.22 -8.46 14.21
N ARG A 387 27.66 -7.43 13.50
CA ARG A 387 29.10 -7.10 13.37
C ARG A 387 29.81 -6.79 14.69
N LYS A 388 29.06 -6.52 15.76
CA LYS A 388 29.58 -6.26 17.11
C LYS A 388 29.58 -7.52 17.99
N GLY A 389 29.11 -8.65 17.47
CA GLY A 389 29.01 -9.91 18.21
C GLY A 389 27.75 -10.01 19.08
N ASN A 390 26.77 -9.12 18.94
CA ASN A 390 25.50 -9.21 19.67
C ASN A 390 24.54 -10.15 18.94
N PRO A 391 23.75 -10.97 19.65
CA PRO A 391 22.74 -11.82 19.02
C PRO A 391 21.72 -10.96 18.26
N ILE A 392 21.42 -11.35 17.02
CA ILE A 392 20.47 -10.63 16.17
C ILE A 392 19.04 -10.90 16.62
N PHE A 393 18.74 -12.12 17.07
CA PHE A 393 17.37 -12.60 17.27
C PHE A 393 17.10 -13.07 18.70
N THR A 394 15.84 -12.98 19.11
CA THR A 394 15.31 -13.51 20.37
C THR A 394 14.41 -14.73 20.12
N TRP A 395 13.42 -14.59 19.24
CA TRP A 395 12.56 -15.68 18.77
C TRP A 395 11.99 -15.35 17.40
N ILE A 396 12.51 -16.03 16.38
CA ILE A 396 12.10 -15.82 14.99
C ILE A 396 10.74 -16.47 14.75
N ILE A 397 9.72 -15.65 14.45
CA ILE A 397 8.36 -16.12 14.18
C ILE A 397 8.05 -16.13 12.69
N ASN A 398 8.63 -15.19 11.94
CA ASN A 398 8.40 -15.13 10.50
C ASN A 398 9.62 -14.59 9.78
N ILE A 399 9.83 -15.09 8.56
CA ILE A 399 10.92 -14.69 7.68
C ILE A 399 10.30 -14.39 6.31
N THR A 400 10.70 -13.27 5.72
CA THR A 400 10.42 -13.02 4.30
C THR A 400 11.60 -12.33 3.65
N ARG A 401 11.76 -12.56 2.34
CA ARG A 401 12.86 -11.99 1.58
C ARG A 401 12.33 -11.19 0.40
N THR A 402 12.87 -10.00 0.21
CA THR A 402 12.53 -9.14 -0.93
C THR A 402 13.35 -9.50 -2.16
N LYS A 403 12.88 -9.03 -3.34
CA LYS A 403 13.57 -9.27 -4.61
C LYS A 403 15.00 -8.70 -4.68
N ASN A 404 15.28 -7.66 -3.90
CA ASN A 404 16.62 -7.06 -3.79
C ASN A 404 17.53 -7.79 -2.78
N GLY A 405 17.10 -8.93 -2.24
CA GLY A 405 17.92 -9.76 -1.35
C GLY A 405 17.81 -9.44 0.13
N ASN A 406 17.19 -8.31 0.52
CA ASN A 406 17.00 -7.97 1.94
C ASN A 406 16.09 -8.98 2.65
N ILE A 407 16.39 -9.25 3.91
CA ILE A 407 15.69 -10.24 4.73
C ILE A 407 14.95 -9.51 5.83
N TYR A 408 13.66 -9.80 5.98
CA TYR A 408 12.78 -9.23 6.97
C TYR A 408 12.40 -10.33 7.94
N VAL A 409 12.70 -10.10 9.22
CA VAL A 409 12.50 -11.07 10.27
C VAL A 409 11.59 -10.47 11.33
N VAL A 410 10.47 -11.14 11.59
CA VAL A 410 9.61 -10.82 12.74
C VAL A 410 10.17 -11.57 13.94
N ASP A 411 10.68 -10.81 14.89
CA ASP A 411 11.39 -11.31 16.08
C ASP A 411 10.61 -10.96 17.34
N MET A 412 10.22 -11.96 18.13
CA MET A 412 9.46 -11.77 19.37
C MET A 412 10.39 -11.63 20.56
N LEU A 413 10.18 -10.57 21.33
CA LEU A 413 11.03 -10.14 22.44
C LEU A 413 10.50 -10.60 23.81
N SER A 414 9.18 -10.75 23.96
CA SER A 414 8.55 -11.14 25.23
C SER A 414 7.35 -12.09 25.02
N LYS A 415 6.93 -12.79 26.09
CA LYS A 415 5.68 -13.59 26.10
C LYS A 415 4.44 -12.73 25.91
N ASP A 416 4.53 -11.45 26.27
CA ASP A 416 3.40 -10.50 26.22
C ASP A 416 3.15 -9.96 24.79
N GLY A 417 3.80 -10.57 23.79
CA GLY A 417 3.63 -10.22 22.38
C GLY A 417 4.44 -8.99 21.95
N GLU A 418 5.39 -8.51 22.76
CA GLU A 418 6.33 -7.51 22.27
C GLU A 418 7.19 -8.13 21.17
N GLY A 419 7.16 -7.52 19.99
CA GLY A 419 7.93 -7.94 18.85
C GLY A 419 8.59 -6.77 18.15
N ARG A 420 9.57 -7.09 17.33
CA ARG A 420 10.27 -6.14 16.46
C ARG A 420 10.41 -6.70 15.06
N LEU A 421 10.55 -5.79 14.10
CA LEU A 421 10.92 -6.13 12.73
C LEU A 421 12.41 -5.86 12.57
N VAL A 422 13.19 -6.90 12.29
CA VAL A 422 14.62 -6.80 11.98
C VAL A 422 14.79 -6.88 10.46
N ILE A 423 15.48 -5.91 9.87
CA ILE A 423 15.81 -5.90 8.44
C ILE A 423 17.31 -6.15 8.29
N LEU A 424 17.66 -7.20 7.57
CA LEU A 424 19.03 -7.57 7.24
C LEU A 424 19.31 -7.34 5.75
N SER A 425 20.56 -7.03 5.42
CA SER A 425 21.07 -7.14 4.06
C SER A 425 21.19 -8.63 3.66
N GLU A 426 21.42 -8.89 2.38
CA GLU A 426 21.76 -10.24 1.90
C GLU A 426 23.03 -10.79 2.56
N ASP A 427 23.97 -9.93 2.94
CA ASP A 427 25.20 -10.33 3.63
C ASP A 427 25.01 -10.51 5.16
N GLY A 428 23.81 -10.26 5.67
CA GLY A 428 23.48 -10.45 7.09
C GLY A 428 23.66 -9.22 7.98
N ASP A 429 23.93 -8.05 7.39
CA ASP A 429 24.08 -6.82 8.16
C ASP A 429 22.72 -6.29 8.61
N VAL A 430 22.60 -5.95 9.88
CA VAL A 430 21.40 -5.28 10.40
C VAL A 430 21.30 -3.89 9.79
N LEU A 431 20.37 -3.72 8.84
CA LEU A 431 20.08 -2.46 8.18
C LEU A 431 19.20 -1.57 9.06
N ASN A 432 18.17 -2.16 9.67
CA ASN A 432 17.27 -1.44 10.55
C ASN A 432 16.55 -2.39 11.53
N THR A 433 15.99 -1.82 12.59
CA THR A 433 15.15 -2.53 13.56
C THR A 433 14.02 -1.61 14.02
N PHE A 434 12.79 -2.09 13.95
CA PHE A 434 11.60 -1.33 14.37
C PHE A 434 10.95 -2.03 15.54
N SER A 435 10.76 -1.33 16.67
CA SER A 435 10.12 -1.89 17.85
C SER A 435 8.76 -1.23 18.06
N GLY A 436 7.71 -2.05 18.18
CA GLY A 436 6.34 -1.56 18.36
C GLY A 436 5.66 -1.04 17.09
N LEU A 437 4.33 -0.96 17.15
CA LEU A 437 3.46 -0.59 16.02
C LEU A 437 3.63 0.88 15.57
N SER A 438 4.11 1.77 16.44
CA SER A 438 4.17 3.22 16.19
C SER A 438 5.35 3.66 15.32
N GLU A 439 6.38 2.82 15.13
CA GLU A 439 7.62 3.21 14.46
C GLU A 439 7.69 2.83 12.97
N ILE A 440 6.74 2.01 12.47
CA ILE A 440 6.75 1.54 11.08
C ILE A 440 6.13 2.61 10.17
N ASN A 441 6.91 3.62 9.79
CA ASN A 441 6.52 4.62 8.78
C ASN A 441 7.20 4.32 7.44
N ILE A 442 6.48 3.67 6.51
CA ILE A 442 6.98 3.05 5.26
C ILE A 442 7.44 4.08 4.19
N LYS A 443 7.60 5.36 4.54
CA LYS A 443 7.71 6.48 3.59
C LYS A 443 9.06 6.65 2.88
N GLU A 444 10.13 5.96 3.30
CA GLU A 444 11.50 6.27 2.87
C GLU A 444 12.17 5.25 1.92
N MET A 445 11.47 4.24 1.41
CA MET A 445 12.13 3.13 0.69
C MET A 445 12.10 3.19 -0.85
N SER A 446 11.75 4.32 -1.49
CA SER A 446 11.79 4.41 -2.96
C SER A 446 12.26 5.77 -3.49
N ASP A 447 13.48 5.75 -4.05
CA ASP A 447 14.02 6.54 -5.17
C ASP A 447 14.80 7.85 -4.92
N SER A 448 16.06 7.82 -5.38
CA SER A 448 16.91 8.95 -5.72
C SER A 448 17.04 9.09 -7.25
N GLU A 449 16.52 10.16 -7.85
CA GLU A 449 17.06 10.84 -9.05
C GLU A 449 16.20 12.06 -9.48
N SER A 450 16.79 12.95 -10.28
CA SER A 450 16.62 14.42 -10.26
C SER A 450 15.69 15.08 -11.31
N LYS A 451 15.06 16.19 -10.85
CA LYS A 451 14.66 17.50 -11.46
C LYS A 451 14.34 17.68 -12.96
N SER A 452 13.18 18.32 -13.23
CA SER A 452 13.04 19.57 -14.03
C SER A 452 11.64 20.22 -13.88
N ASP A 453 11.60 21.55 -14.03
CA ASP A 453 10.55 22.52 -13.65
C ASP A 453 9.28 22.58 -14.56
N SER A 454 8.13 22.96 -14.00
CA SER A 454 7.33 24.17 -14.37
C SER A 454 5.90 24.19 -13.80
N ASP A 455 5.35 25.41 -13.73
CA ASP A 455 4.34 25.94 -12.81
C ASP A 455 2.86 25.57 -13.04
N SER A 456 2.05 25.80 -11.99
CA SER A 456 0.83 26.67 -11.95
C SER A 456 -0.40 26.10 -11.20
N GLU A 457 -0.65 26.69 -10.02
CA GLU A 457 -1.90 27.13 -9.34
C GLU A 457 -3.23 26.35 -9.47
N SER A 458 -3.83 25.95 -8.32
CA SER A 458 -4.98 26.64 -7.65
C SER A 458 -5.64 25.75 -6.57
N GLU A 459 -6.06 26.37 -5.46
CA GLU A 459 -6.54 25.81 -4.18
C GLU A 459 -8.04 25.44 -4.15
N SER A 460 -8.43 24.52 -3.25
CA SER A 460 -9.59 24.69 -2.35
C SER A 460 -9.66 23.61 -1.26
N ASP A 461 -10.08 24.06 -0.08
CA ASP A 461 -10.15 23.39 1.22
C ASP A 461 -11.28 22.35 1.34
N LEU A 462 -11.16 21.38 2.27
CA LEU A 462 -12.26 20.86 3.10
C LEU A 462 -11.78 19.97 4.26
N GLU A 463 -12.51 20.08 5.37
CA GLU A 463 -12.20 19.70 6.75
C GLU A 463 -12.39 18.20 7.05
N SER A 464 -11.70 17.71 8.09
CA SER A 464 -11.71 16.33 8.57
C SER A 464 -12.38 16.19 9.94
N GLU A 465 -13.24 15.17 10.10
CA GLU A 465 -13.67 14.64 11.40
C GLU A 465 -13.21 13.17 11.55
N SER A 466 -12.73 12.82 12.74
CA SER A 466 -12.12 11.54 13.09
C SER A 466 -12.98 10.82 14.13
N ASP A 467 -13.40 9.59 13.83
CA ASP A 467 -13.93 8.65 14.82
C ASP A 467 -13.11 7.35 14.84
N SER A 468 -12.75 6.94 16.06
CA SER A 468 -11.91 5.80 16.39
C SER A 468 -12.75 4.53 16.55
N ASP A 469 -12.42 3.47 15.80
CA ASP A 469 -13.06 2.16 15.93
C ASP A 469 -12.06 1.01 16.06
N SER A 470 -12.44 0.05 16.92
CA SER A 470 -11.71 -1.11 17.41
C SER A 470 -11.09 -2.05 16.34
N PHE A 471 -9.87 -2.56 16.63
CA PHE A 471 -9.03 -3.36 15.75
C PHE A 471 -9.48 -4.83 15.60
N LYS A 472 -9.29 -5.40 14.39
CA LYS A 472 -9.56 -6.80 14.00
C LYS A 472 -8.28 -7.43 13.40
N PRO A 473 -8.09 -8.77 13.48
CA PRO A 473 -6.84 -9.43 13.10
C PRO A 473 -6.56 -9.44 11.58
N VAL A 474 -5.30 -9.24 11.21
CA VAL A 474 -4.78 -9.22 9.83
C VAL A 474 -3.56 -10.15 9.71
N CYS A 475 -3.63 -11.07 8.74
CA CYS A 475 -2.54 -11.97 8.37
C CYS A 475 -2.02 -11.60 6.97
N VAL A 476 -0.71 -11.75 6.72
CA VAL A 476 -0.04 -11.33 5.48
C VAL A 476 0.72 -12.48 4.87
N THR A 477 0.57 -12.65 3.55
CA THR A 477 1.38 -13.57 2.75
C THR A 477 1.94 -12.82 1.55
N THR A 478 3.12 -13.20 1.08
CA THR A 478 3.72 -12.65 -0.16
C THR A 478 3.42 -13.59 -1.33
N THR A 479 3.05 -13.05 -2.49
CA THR A 479 2.91 -13.80 -3.73
C THR A 479 4.15 -13.63 -4.63
N PRO A 480 4.44 -14.59 -5.53
CA PRO A 480 5.64 -14.53 -6.38
C PRO A 480 5.63 -13.45 -7.48
N SER A 481 4.46 -12.97 -7.92
CA SER A 481 4.31 -11.99 -9.00
C SER A 481 4.46 -10.53 -8.51
N ASP A 482 5.31 -9.78 -9.22
CA ASP A 482 5.89 -8.46 -8.92
C ASP A 482 5.11 -7.30 -8.24
N ASN A 483 5.93 -6.41 -7.68
CA ASN A 483 5.69 -5.12 -7.01
C ASN A 483 4.99 -5.17 -5.65
N ILE A 484 5.83 -4.97 -4.62
CA ILE A 484 5.52 -4.67 -3.22
C ILE A 484 4.04 -4.32 -2.98
N LEU A 485 3.30 -5.32 -2.53
CA LEU A 485 2.10 -5.13 -1.73
C LEU A 485 2.54 -5.32 -0.27
N PHE A 486 3.09 -4.26 0.32
CA PHE A 486 3.15 -4.13 1.78
C PHE A 486 1.70 -3.96 2.26
N TYR A 487 0.97 -5.05 2.41
CA TYR A 487 -0.24 -5.07 3.21
C TYR A 487 0.13 -5.56 4.60
N GLN A 488 0.13 -4.63 5.57
CA GLN A 488 -0.16 -4.79 7.00
C GLN A 488 0.37 -6.03 7.74
N THR A 489 1.68 -6.09 7.98
CA THR A 489 2.25 -6.97 9.01
C THR A 489 1.89 -6.41 10.38
N VAL A 490 0.99 -7.09 11.11
CA VAL A 490 0.92 -7.30 12.58
C VAL A 490 -0.54 -7.62 12.92
N THR A 491 -0.93 -8.90 12.92
CA THR A 491 -1.85 -9.50 13.92
C THR A 491 -1.98 -11.02 13.71
N MET A 492 -1.00 -11.77 14.16
CA MET A 492 -1.23 -13.15 14.66
C MET A 492 -0.39 -13.48 15.88
N ALA A 493 0.69 -12.72 16.15
CA ALA A 493 1.48 -12.87 17.37
C ALA A 493 0.73 -12.57 18.69
N PHE A 494 -0.49 -12.02 18.65
CA PHE A 494 -1.24 -11.61 19.85
C PHE A 494 -2.36 -12.57 20.29
N TYR A 495 -2.43 -13.80 19.75
CA TYR A 495 -3.49 -14.76 20.11
C TYR A 495 -3.03 -16.15 20.55
N PHE A 496 -1.76 -16.28 20.94
CA PHE A 496 -1.28 -17.46 21.63
C PHE A 496 -0.58 -17.04 22.91
N PHE A 497 -1.36 -16.68 23.94
CA PHE A 497 -1.22 -17.05 25.36
C PHE A 497 -2.35 -16.44 26.19
#